data_AF-A0A0F9D2L6-F1
#
_entry.id   AF-A0A0F9D2L6-F1
#
_cell.length_a   1.000
_cell.length_b   1.000
_cell.length_c   1.000
_cell.angle_alpha   90.00
_cell.angle_beta   90.00
_cell.angle_gamma   90.00
#
_symmetry.space_group_name_H-M   'P 1'
#
loop_
_entity.id
_entity.type
_entity.pdbx_description
1 polymer ?
#
loop_
_entity_poly.entity_id
_entity_poly.type
_entity_poly.pdbx_seq_one_letter_code
_entity_poly.pdbx_strand_id
1 'polypeptide(L)'
;MQNPIKTALAYKHQFGFSIVPCSGKIPLVDWKLWQKEQPSDEKIKLWWTRWANAGIALVTGEVSGGVCAIDLDGYKDSFQSGPIDRLVGCDLEMPISTTPSGGQHWWFHTKEQLGDRIGFLPATDFRSGGIIILPYSEGYKWRVRLSEREIPELPEALIRVLKQSSNKPTESKRPIAGKYYAEGRRDNDVFSMVNAMIKNGCDPMFVEDTVNRLTKDWENVIPDFAKIKVQSALKRHTEATLVEDVKTWVESAHGDFIATSIYMDLQLSIRDRKTCTQILSRMVNAGELEHASRKNGHYRKVCKIVTRMDWRSVKPFEYYDIKFPMGIHDMVNIKKTNIIIIAGSSNAGKTAMTMNIAVMNPQHPVTYL
;
A
#
# COMPACT_ATOMS: atom_id res chain seq x y z
N MET A 1 5.02 -20.68 34.96
CA MET A 1 5.02 -19.76 33.79
C MET A 1 3.62 -19.71 33.22
N GLN A 2 3.12 -18.53 32.83
CA GLN A 2 1.82 -18.43 32.16
C GLN A 2 1.89 -19.16 30.81
N ASN A 3 0.83 -19.89 30.45
CA ASN A 3 0.76 -20.63 29.20
C ASN A 3 0.52 -19.64 28.04
N PRO A 4 1.42 -19.54 27.04
CA PRO A 4 1.30 -18.58 25.94
C PRO A 4 0.01 -18.74 25.16
N ILE A 5 -0.41 -19.99 24.90
CA ILE A 5 -1.63 -20.31 24.17
C ILE A 5 -2.85 -19.78 24.94
N LYS A 6 -2.88 -19.98 26.26
CA LYS A 6 -3.98 -19.50 27.09
C LYS A 6 -4.06 -17.97 27.07
N THR A 7 -2.93 -17.30 27.18
CA THR A 7 -2.87 -15.82 27.14
C THR A 7 -3.23 -15.27 25.76
N ALA A 8 -2.71 -15.87 24.71
CA ALA A 8 -2.99 -15.55 23.32
C ALA A 8 -4.50 -15.66 22.99
N LEU A 9 -5.13 -16.77 23.38
CA LEU A 9 -6.57 -16.96 23.23
C LEU A 9 -7.38 -16.01 24.11
N ALA A 10 -6.93 -15.71 25.34
CA ALA A 10 -7.59 -14.73 26.18
C ALA A 10 -7.61 -13.34 25.51
N TYR A 11 -6.50 -12.90 24.92
CA TYR A 11 -6.48 -11.64 24.17
C TYR A 11 -7.48 -11.61 23.02
N LYS A 12 -7.55 -12.70 22.26
CA LYS A 12 -8.51 -12.82 21.16
C LYS A 12 -9.96 -12.83 21.63
N HIS A 13 -10.32 -13.70 22.57
CA HIS A 13 -11.72 -13.91 22.94
C HIS A 13 -12.29 -12.81 23.83
N GLN A 14 -11.48 -12.23 24.72
CA GLN A 14 -11.97 -11.21 25.66
C GLN A 14 -11.95 -9.82 25.04
N PHE A 15 -11.00 -9.53 24.15
CA PHE A 15 -10.81 -8.18 23.62
C PHE A 15 -10.92 -8.09 22.08
N GLY A 16 -11.18 -9.21 21.39
CA GLY A 16 -11.38 -9.22 19.94
C GLY A 16 -10.09 -9.02 19.13
N PHE A 17 -8.93 -9.31 19.72
CA PHE A 17 -7.63 -9.00 19.11
C PHE A 17 -7.17 -10.04 18.09
N SER A 18 -6.72 -9.56 16.93
CA SER A 18 -5.92 -10.36 15.98
C SER A 18 -4.49 -10.47 16.47
N ILE A 19 -4.07 -11.67 16.87
CA ILE A 19 -2.77 -11.90 17.50
C ILE A 19 -1.85 -12.76 16.64
N VAL A 20 -0.55 -12.52 16.72
CA VAL A 20 0.47 -13.29 16.01
C VAL A 20 1.68 -13.56 16.93
N PRO A 21 2.40 -14.67 16.75
CA PRO A 21 3.62 -14.96 17.50
C PRO A 21 4.77 -14.04 17.05
N CYS A 22 5.61 -13.61 17.98
CA CYS A 22 6.77 -12.78 17.69
C CYS A 22 8.03 -13.18 18.48
N SER A 23 9.18 -12.78 17.96
CA SER A 23 10.47 -12.77 18.68
C SER A 23 10.93 -11.32 18.76
N GLY A 24 10.89 -10.73 19.97
CA GLY A 24 11.05 -9.29 20.13
C GLY A 24 10.03 -8.49 19.30
N LYS A 25 10.52 -7.57 18.47
CA LYS A 25 9.70 -6.76 17.55
C LYS A 25 9.46 -7.40 16.16
N ILE A 26 9.81 -8.68 15.98
CA ILE A 26 9.75 -9.38 14.68
C ILE A 26 8.68 -10.48 14.73
N PRO A 27 7.62 -10.43 13.90
CA PRO A 27 6.66 -11.52 13.77
C PRO A 27 7.30 -12.79 13.22
N LEU A 28 6.89 -13.95 13.73
CA LEU A 28 7.36 -15.26 13.25
C LEU A 28 6.54 -15.82 12.09
N VAL A 29 5.51 -15.07 11.67
CA VAL A 29 4.61 -15.38 10.57
C VAL A 29 4.48 -14.17 9.66
N ASP A 30 3.98 -14.36 8.44
CA ASP A 30 3.61 -13.25 7.56
C ASP A 30 2.37 -12.55 8.12
N TRP A 31 2.61 -11.62 9.03
CA TRP A 31 1.60 -10.99 9.87
C TRP A 31 0.61 -10.14 9.07
N LYS A 32 1.02 -9.66 7.88
CA LYS A 32 0.18 -8.83 6.99
C LYS A 32 -1.06 -9.59 6.50
N LEU A 33 -0.98 -10.91 6.38
CA LEU A 33 -2.14 -11.75 6.05
C LEU A 33 -3.26 -11.60 7.11
N TRP A 34 -2.88 -11.39 8.37
CA TRP A 34 -3.80 -11.27 9.50
C TRP A 34 -4.29 -9.85 9.77
N GLN A 35 -4.05 -8.92 8.83
CA GLN A 35 -4.66 -7.58 8.81
C GLN A 35 -6.06 -7.58 8.22
N LYS A 36 -6.42 -8.62 7.45
CA LYS A 36 -7.75 -8.75 6.82
C LYS A 36 -8.65 -9.73 7.55
N GLU A 37 -8.07 -10.77 8.13
CA GLU A 37 -8.80 -11.85 8.79
C GLU A 37 -8.06 -12.26 10.08
N GLN A 38 -8.80 -12.57 11.14
CA GLN A 38 -8.20 -13.06 12.38
C GLN A 38 -7.80 -14.54 12.27
N PRO A 39 -6.68 -14.96 12.86
CA PRO A 39 -6.32 -16.36 12.89
C PRO A 39 -7.28 -17.19 13.75
N SER A 40 -7.61 -18.40 13.30
CA SER A 40 -8.42 -19.34 14.06
C SER A 40 -7.72 -19.81 15.35
N ASP A 41 -8.48 -20.33 16.31
CA ASP A 41 -7.92 -20.80 17.59
C ASP A 41 -6.96 -21.98 17.39
N GLU A 42 -7.27 -22.84 16.42
CA GLU A 42 -6.39 -23.95 16.00
C GLU A 42 -5.08 -23.42 15.43
N LYS A 43 -5.16 -22.37 14.61
CA LYS A 43 -3.97 -21.72 14.04
C LYS A 43 -3.10 -21.10 15.12
N ILE A 44 -3.72 -20.40 16.08
CA ILE A 44 -3.06 -19.84 17.26
C ILE A 44 -2.37 -20.96 18.04
N LYS A 45 -3.08 -22.04 18.39
CA LYS A 45 -2.49 -23.19 19.10
C LYS A 45 -1.27 -23.76 18.35
N LEU A 46 -1.39 -23.96 17.04
CA LEU A 46 -0.32 -24.51 16.19
C LEU A 46 0.95 -23.64 16.17
N TRP A 47 0.81 -22.31 16.26
CA TRP A 47 1.97 -21.43 16.31
C TRP A 47 2.82 -21.64 17.56
N TRP A 48 2.19 -21.75 18.72
CA TRP A 48 2.91 -21.95 19.98
C TRP A 48 3.30 -23.41 20.25
N THR A 49 2.77 -24.39 19.50
CA THR A 49 3.41 -25.72 19.44
C THR A 49 4.74 -25.67 18.67
N ARG A 50 4.86 -24.79 17.66
CA ARG A 50 6.09 -24.62 16.87
C ARG A 50 7.11 -23.72 17.56
N TRP A 51 6.65 -22.66 18.22
CA TRP A 51 7.49 -21.68 18.91
C TRP A 51 7.01 -21.48 20.36
N ALA A 52 7.33 -22.43 21.22
CA ALA A 52 6.85 -22.47 22.61
C ALA A 52 7.21 -21.20 23.42
N ASN A 53 8.33 -20.55 23.09
CA ASN A 53 8.83 -19.37 23.79
C ASN A 53 8.53 -18.04 23.06
N ALA A 54 7.70 -18.05 22.01
CA ALA A 54 7.36 -16.83 21.29
C ALA A 54 6.55 -15.87 22.16
N GLY A 55 6.87 -14.58 22.03
CA GLY A 55 6.02 -13.49 22.52
C GLY A 55 4.74 -13.37 21.71
N ILE A 56 3.84 -12.50 22.17
CA ILE A 56 2.56 -12.21 21.52
C ILE A 56 2.60 -10.78 21.00
N ALA A 57 2.24 -10.59 19.74
CA ALA A 57 2.00 -9.30 19.14
C ALA A 57 0.54 -9.17 18.69
N LEU A 58 -0.04 -8.00 18.88
CA LEU A 58 -1.31 -7.57 18.33
C LEU A 58 -1.09 -7.03 16.92
N VAL A 59 -1.93 -7.42 15.97
CA VAL A 59 -2.09 -6.72 14.68
C VAL A 59 -3.10 -5.60 14.86
N THR A 60 -2.69 -4.34 14.69
CA THR A 60 -3.54 -3.17 14.93
C THR A 60 -4.49 -2.89 13.76
N GLY A 61 -5.49 -2.04 14.02
CA GLY A 61 -6.46 -1.60 13.02
C GLY A 61 -7.78 -2.38 13.08
N GLU A 62 -8.53 -2.32 11.98
CA GLU A 62 -9.93 -2.78 11.88
C GLU A 62 -10.12 -4.24 12.28
N VAL A 63 -9.18 -5.11 11.90
CA VAL A 63 -9.21 -6.55 12.24
C VAL A 63 -9.24 -6.80 13.76
N SER A 64 -8.76 -5.85 14.56
CA SER A 64 -8.75 -5.89 16.03
C SER A 64 -9.71 -4.86 16.62
N GLY A 65 -10.82 -4.56 15.93
CA GLY A 65 -11.83 -3.59 16.40
C GLY A 65 -11.39 -2.13 16.30
N GLY A 66 -10.40 -1.81 15.44
CA GLY A 66 -9.90 -0.45 15.30
C GLY A 66 -8.88 -0.03 16.36
N VAL A 67 -8.30 -0.99 17.09
CA VAL A 67 -7.29 -0.68 18.13
C VAL A 67 -6.04 -0.05 17.51
N CYS A 68 -5.59 1.04 18.11
CA CYS A 68 -4.37 1.75 17.81
C CYS A 68 -3.64 2.15 19.11
N ALA A 69 -2.40 2.61 18.99
CA ALA A 69 -1.68 3.14 20.14
C ALA A 69 -0.79 4.32 19.81
N ILE A 70 -0.55 5.15 20.82
CA ILE A 70 0.49 6.16 20.85
C ILE A 70 1.69 5.56 21.59
N ASP A 71 2.81 5.41 20.89
CA ASP A 71 4.05 4.86 21.42
C ASP A 71 4.98 6.00 21.83
N LEU A 72 5.16 6.15 23.14
CA LEU A 72 5.88 7.23 23.81
C LEU A 72 7.22 6.71 24.30
N ASP A 73 8.29 7.21 23.71
CA ASP A 73 9.66 6.94 24.14
C ASP A 73 10.08 7.97 25.21
N GLY A 74 9.39 7.98 26.35
CA GLY A 74 9.57 8.97 27.42
C GLY A 74 10.96 9.03 28.04
N TYR A 75 11.80 8.02 27.80
CA TYR A 75 13.18 7.95 28.25
C TYR A 75 14.15 8.73 27.34
N LYS A 76 13.71 9.23 26.17
CA LYS A 76 14.55 10.02 25.26
C LYS A 76 14.55 11.49 25.68
N ASP A 77 15.71 12.15 25.63
CA ASP A 77 15.86 13.58 25.92
C ASP A 77 14.96 14.50 25.06
N SER A 78 14.58 14.03 23.87
CA SER A 78 13.71 14.77 22.97
C SER A 78 12.23 14.70 23.35
N PHE A 79 11.84 13.85 24.30
CA PHE A 79 10.46 13.71 24.73
C PHE A 79 9.97 14.95 25.48
N GLN A 80 8.77 15.39 25.12
CA GLN A 80 8.07 16.48 25.79
C GLN A 80 6.64 16.03 26.04
N SER A 81 6.21 15.90 27.30
CA SER A 81 4.87 15.41 27.62
C SER A 81 3.78 16.45 27.28
N GLY A 82 4.05 17.74 27.50
CA GLY A 82 3.04 18.81 27.34
C GLY A 82 2.28 18.81 26.00
N PRO A 83 2.93 18.66 24.82
CA PRO A 83 2.24 18.52 23.55
C PRO A 83 1.26 17.34 23.48
N ILE A 84 1.66 16.14 23.94
CA ILE A 84 0.79 14.98 23.88
C ILE A 84 -0.32 15.05 24.94
N ASP A 85 0.00 15.52 26.15
CA ASP A 85 -0.96 15.70 27.24
C ASP A 85 -2.10 16.64 26.83
N ARG A 86 -1.78 17.72 26.10
CA ARG A 86 -2.79 18.65 25.56
C ARG A 86 -3.68 18.04 24.48
N LEU A 87 -3.16 17.12 23.67
CA LEU A 87 -3.91 16.50 22.58
C LEU A 87 -4.81 15.36 23.07
N VAL A 88 -4.37 14.64 24.10
CA VAL A 88 -5.13 13.57 24.75
C VAL A 88 -6.19 14.14 25.69
N GLY A 89 -5.85 15.22 26.41
CA GLY A 89 -6.65 15.75 27.51
C GLY A 89 -6.27 15.10 28.84
N CYS A 90 -6.35 15.87 29.92
CA CYS A 90 -5.90 15.49 31.26
C CYS A 90 -6.77 14.43 31.94
N ASP A 91 -8.04 14.30 31.55
CA ASP A 91 -9.01 13.45 32.24
C ASP A 91 -9.26 12.11 31.53
N LEU A 92 -8.62 11.89 30.37
CA LEU A 92 -8.84 10.67 29.60
C LEU A 92 -7.99 9.53 30.14
N GLU A 93 -8.66 8.55 30.75
CA GLU A 93 -8.02 7.33 31.19
C GLU A 93 -8.02 6.28 30.08
N MET A 94 -6.92 5.54 29.97
CA MET A 94 -6.77 4.46 29.00
C MET A 94 -5.90 3.32 29.55
N PRO A 95 -5.95 2.13 28.94
CA PRO A 95 -4.96 1.10 29.18
C PRO A 95 -3.55 1.55 28.75
N ILE A 96 -2.55 1.17 29.53
CA ILE A 96 -1.17 1.57 29.30
C ILE A 96 -0.26 0.38 29.49
N SER A 97 0.55 0.08 28.47
CA SER A 97 1.61 -0.94 28.55
C SER A 97 2.99 -0.28 28.53
N THR A 98 3.94 -0.78 29.31
CA THR A 98 5.34 -0.33 29.31
C THR A 98 6.20 -1.25 28.45
N THR A 99 7.23 -0.68 27.82
CA THR A 99 8.21 -1.41 26.99
C THR A 99 9.49 -1.69 27.76
N PRO A 100 10.33 -2.66 27.33
CA PRO A 100 11.59 -2.98 28.00
C PRO A 100 12.57 -1.81 28.09
N SER A 101 12.51 -0.87 27.14
CA SER A 101 13.38 0.31 27.08
C SER A 101 12.89 1.49 27.94
N GLY A 102 11.77 1.34 28.66
CA GLY A 102 11.19 2.41 29.48
C GLY A 102 10.15 3.28 28.75
N GLY A 103 9.80 2.94 27.51
CA GLY A 103 8.70 3.59 26.77
C GLY A 103 7.32 3.08 27.19
N GLN A 104 6.27 3.66 26.61
CA GLN A 104 4.87 3.35 26.92
C GLN A 104 4.01 3.31 25.66
N HIS A 105 3.04 2.40 25.61
CA HIS A 105 1.95 2.47 24.64
C HIS A 105 0.67 2.90 25.36
N TRP A 106 0.06 3.99 24.89
CA TRP A 106 -1.29 4.42 25.30
C TRP A 106 -2.29 3.94 24.26
N TRP A 107 -3.30 3.20 24.71
CA TRP A 107 -4.18 2.41 23.85
C TRP A 107 -5.48 3.15 23.55
N PHE A 108 -5.92 3.13 22.29
CA PHE A 108 -7.13 3.80 21.80
C PHE A 108 -7.85 2.97 20.73
N HIS A 109 -9.09 3.35 20.42
CA HIS A 109 -9.82 2.93 19.21
C HIS A 109 -9.91 4.05 18.19
N THR A 110 -9.82 3.72 16.91
CA THR A 110 -10.11 4.63 15.80
C THR A 110 -11.10 3.98 14.84
N LYS A 111 -12.10 4.77 14.40
CA LYS A 111 -13.07 4.36 13.35
C LYS A 111 -12.49 4.49 11.95
N GLU A 112 -11.37 5.19 11.80
CA GLU A 112 -10.72 5.46 10.54
C GLU A 112 -9.35 4.78 10.46
N GLN A 113 -8.97 4.30 9.28
CA GLN A 113 -7.61 3.84 9.01
C GLN A 113 -6.68 5.06 8.79
N LEU A 114 -6.04 5.50 9.87
CA LEU A 114 -5.13 6.65 9.84
C LEU A 114 -3.72 6.26 9.37
N GLY A 115 -3.33 4.99 9.47
CA GLY A 115 -1.99 4.48 9.21
C GLY A 115 -0.97 4.88 10.28
N ASP A 116 0.23 4.31 10.23
CA ASP A 116 1.29 4.66 11.17
C ASP A 116 1.82 6.08 10.91
N ARG A 117 2.19 6.80 11.97
CA ARG A 117 2.90 8.09 11.91
C ARG A 117 4.10 8.07 12.84
N ILE A 118 5.29 7.97 12.26
CA ILE A 118 6.54 7.89 13.01
C ILE A 118 7.02 9.30 13.35
N GLY A 119 7.21 9.59 14.64
CA GLY A 119 7.70 10.86 15.14
C GLY A 119 6.80 12.03 14.78
N PHE A 120 5.48 11.86 14.84
CA PHE A 120 4.52 12.96 14.60
C PHE A 120 4.58 14.02 15.71
N LEU A 121 5.07 13.62 16.88
CA LEU A 121 5.58 14.49 17.92
C LEU A 121 6.99 14.00 18.35
N PRO A 122 7.80 14.84 19.02
CA PRO A 122 9.10 14.41 19.53
C PRO A 122 9.00 13.15 20.39
N ALA A 123 9.80 12.14 20.05
CA ALA A 123 9.83 10.83 20.71
C ALA A 123 8.44 10.15 20.85
N THR A 124 7.53 10.42 19.92
CA THR A 124 6.15 9.93 19.95
C THR A 124 5.73 9.43 18.57
N ASP A 125 5.37 8.16 18.50
CA ASP A 125 4.87 7.49 17.30
C ASP A 125 3.37 7.18 17.46
N PHE A 126 2.66 7.11 16.34
CA PHE A 126 1.29 6.58 16.28
C PHE A 126 1.27 5.29 15.47
N ARG A 127 0.63 4.26 16.02
CA ARG A 127 0.56 2.90 15.47
C ARG A 127 -0.89 2.50 15.25
N SER A 128 -1.28 2.29 14.00
CA SER A 128 -2.65 1.86 13.64
C SER A 128 -2.73 0.91 12.45
N GLY A 129 -1.62 0.64 11.75
CA GLY A 129 -1.55 -0.31 10.64
C GLY A 129 -0.37 -1.28 10.76
N GLY A 130 0.11 -1.50 11.98
CA GLY A 130 1.31 -2.25 12.30
C GLY A 130 1.04 -3.36 13.31
N ILE A 131 2.07 -3.68 14.09
CA ILE A 131 1.95 -4.57 15.24
C ILE A 131 2.35 -3.84 16.52
N ILE A 132 1.73 -4.24 17.63
CA ILE A 132 2.12 -3.80 18.98
C ILE A 132 2.45 -5.05 19.79
N ILE A 133 3.59 -5.07 20.45
CA ILE A 133 3.98 -6.20 21.30
C ILE A 133 3.15 -6.15 22.60
N LEU A 134 2.47 -7.25 22.90
CA LEU A 134 1.56 -7.35 24.04
C LEU A 134 2.29 -7.75 25.33
N PRO A 135 1.83 -7.25 26.50
CA PRO A 135 2.28 -7.74 27.79
C PRO A 135 2.01 -9.24 27.95
N TYR A 136 3.11 -9.97 28.11
CA TYR A 136 3.30 -11.42 28.18
C TYR A 136 4.71 -11.67 27.61
N SER A 137 4.98 -10.99 26.49
CA SER A 137 6.29 -10.90 25.86
C SER A 137 7.32 -10.29 26.81
N GLU A 138 8.57 -10.74 26.69
CA GLU A 138 9.65 -10.37 27.58
C GLU A 138 9.83 -8.84 27.71
N GLY A 139 9.82 -8.35 28.96
CA GLY A 139 9.97 -6.94 29.29
C GLY A 139 8.77 -6.04 28.99
N TYR A 140 7.69 -6.55 28.40
CA TYR A 140 6.43 -5.81 28.22
C TYR A 140 5.46 -6.08 29.38
N LYS A 141 4.93 -5.01 30.00
CA LYS A 141 4.05 -5.12 31.18
C LYS A 141 2.87 -4.16 31.06
N TRP A 142 1.72 -4.52 31.64
CA TRP A 142 0.63 -3.57 31.84
C TRP A 142 0.95 -2.67 33.03
N ARG A 143 0.89 -1.36 32.83
CA ARG A 143 0.82 -0.35 33.89
C ARG A 143 -0.64 -0.11 34.30
N VAL A 144 -1.53 -0.05 33.31
CA VAL A 144 -3.00 -0.02 33.48
C VAL A 144 -3.56 -1.10 32.57
N ARG A 145 -4.31 -2.06 33.13
CA ARG A 145 -4.73 -3.27 32.38
C ARG A 145 -5.97 -3.00 31.53
N LEU A 146 -6.12 -3.79 30.46
CA LEU A 146 -7.34 -3.85 29.64
C LEU A 146 -8.58 -4.26 30.44
N SER A 147 -8.42 -4.94 31.58
CA SER A 147 -9.52 -5.30 32.49
C SER A 147 -9.90 -4.19 33.47
N GLU A 148 -9.01 -3.21 33.66
CA GLU A 148 -9.21 -2.09 34.59
C GLU A 148 -9.86 -0.89 33.91
N ARG A 149 -9.56 -0.68 32.63
CA ARG A 149 -10.07 0.42 31.81
C ARG A 149 -10.46 -0.07 30.44
N GLU A 150 -11.60 0.42 29.94
CA GLU A 150 -11.95 0.27 28.53
C GLU A 150 -10.99 1.08 27.66
N ILE A 151 -10.77 0.64 26.43
CA ILE A 151 -9.97 1.39 25.46
C ILE A 151 -10.84 2.55 24.95
N PRO A 152 -10.48 3.82 25.16
CA PRO A 152 -11.29 4.95 24.71
C PRO A 152 -11.16 5.21 23.21
N GLU A 153 -12.11 5.95 22.64
CA GLU A 153 -11.96 6.48 21.28
C GLU A 153 -10.80 7.51 21.22
N LEU A 154 -10.10 7.52 20.09
CA LEU A 154 -9.00 8.44 19.85
C LEU A 154 -9.52 9.88 19.82
N PRO A 155 -9.00 10.79 20.66
CA PRO A 155 -9.45 12.18 20.72
C PRO A 155 -9.42 12.89 19.36
N GLU A 156 -10.44 13.69 19.06
CA GLU A 156 -10.52 14.42 17.78
C GLU A 156 -9.29 15.31 17.52
N ALA A 157 -8.72 15.90 18.58
CA ALA A 157 -7.53 16.72 18.47
C ALA A 157 -6.34 15.92 17.90
N LEU A 158 -6.16 14.66 18.34
CA LEU A 158 -5.17 13.76 17.78
C LEU A 158 -5.47 13.39 16.33
N ILE A 159 -6.73 13.05 16.02
CA ILE A 159 -7.15 12.72 14.65
C ILE A 159 -6.82 13.88 13.69
N ARG A 160 -7.10 15.13 14.08
CA ARG A 160 -6.80 16.31 13.26
C ARG A 160 -5.30 16.46 13.00
N VAL A 161 -4.45 16.31 14.02
CA VAL A 161 -2.99 16.38 13.87
C VAL A 161 -2.47 15.26 12.96
N LEU A 162 -2.96 14.03 13.15
CA LEU A 162 -2.57 12.87 12.35
C LEU A 162 -2.98 13.00 10.87
N LYS A 163 -4.14 13.60 10.58
CA LYS A 163 -4.59 13.93 9.22
C LYS A 163 -3.83 15.11 8.60
N GLN A 164 -3.48 16.13 9.37
CA GLN A 164 -2.70 17.26 8.83
C GLN A 164 -1.28 16.84 8.45
N SER A 165 -0.72 15.84 9.16
CA SER A 165 0.58 15.27 8.82
C SER A 165 0.63 14.52 7.48
N SER A 166 -0.52 14.13 6.89
CA SER A 166 -0.56 13.46 5.57
C SER A 166 -0.47 14.43 4.38
N ASN A 167 -0.62 15.74 4.59
CA ASN A 167 -0.66 16.76 3.53
C ASN A 167 0.64 17.54 3.32
N LYS A 168 1.75 17.09 3.90
CA LYS A 168 3.07 17.58 3.49
C LYS A 168 3.80 16.47 2.72
N PRO A 169 4.39 16.75 1.55
CA PRO A 169 5.48 15.91 1.07
C PRO A 169 6.45 15.83 2.24
N THR A 170 6.91 14.62 2.56
CA THR A 170 7.98 14.39 3.53
C THR A 170 9.12 15.36 3.22
N GLU A 171 9.15 16.50 3.90
CA GLU A 171 10.38 17.14 4.30
C GLU A 171 11.04 16.07 5.14
N SER A 172 11.90 15.30 4.47
CA SER A 172 13.00 14.62 5.10
C SER A 172 13.49 15.55 6.20
N LYS A 173 13.50 15.06 7.45
CA LYS A 173 14.17 15.72 8.55
C LYS A 173 15.56 16.06 8.05
N ARG A 174 15.77 17.29 7.54
CA ARG A 174 17.12 17.80 7.34
C ARG A 174 17.74 17.66 8.71
N PRO A 175 18.81 16.88 8.86
CA PRO A 175 19.39 16.65 10.16
C PRO A 175 19.66 18.00 10.80
N ILE A 176 19.23 18.15 12.06
CA ILE A 176 19.75 19.19 12.96
C ILE A 176 21.26 19.08 12.82
N ALA A 177 21.88 20.13 12.27
CA ALA A 177 23.28 20.13 11.92
C ALA A 177 24.13 19.62 13.10
N GLY A 178 24.88 18.53 12.90
CA GLY A 178 25.98 18.14 13.79
C GLY A 178 25.81 16.91 14.70
N LYS A 179 24.72 16.12 14.64
CA LYS A 179 24.61 14.86 15.43
C LYS A 179 24.36 13.61 14.57
N TYR A 180 25.26 13.33 13.63
CA TYR A 180 25.25 12.06 12.88
C TYR A 180 25.79 10.91 13.74
N TYR A 181 25.23 9.71 13.59
CA TYR A 181 25.71 8.49 14.26
C TYR A 181 25.64 8.53 15.80
N ALA A 182 24.81 9.42 16.36
CA ALA A 182 24.49 9.45 17.78
C ALA A 182 23.73 8.17 18.20
N GLU A 183 23.79 7.86 19.50
CA GLU A 183 23.09 6.72 20.10
C GLU A 183 21.58 6.77 19.80
N GLY A 184 20.99 5.62 19.42
CA GLY A 184 19.61 5.54 18.94
C GLY A 184 19.35 5.98 17.50
N ARG A 185 20.33 6.60 16.81
CA ARG A 185 20.25 6.98 15.38
C ARG A 185 21.17 6.19 14.46
N ARG A 186 22.23 5.59 15.00
CA ARG A 186 23.25 4.82 14.29
C ARG A 186 22.69 3.91 13.19
N ASP A 187 21.69 3.08 13.54
CA ASP A 187 21.08 2.15 12.61
C ASP A 187 20.43 2.84 11.40
N ASN A 188 19.66 3.90 11.66
CA ASN A 188 18.93 4.65 10.63
C ASN A 188 19.86 5.50 9.77
N ASP A 189 20.87 6.13 10.37
CA ASP A 189 21.86 6.94 9.66
C ASP A 189 22.71 6.04 8.72
N VAL A 190 23.17 4.88 9.20
CA VAL A 190 23.88 3.89 8.36
C VAL A 190 22.97 3.35 7.27
N PHE A 191 21.74 2.97 7.60
CA PHE A 191 20.83 2.47 6.58
C PHE A 191 20.54 3.52 5.51
N SER A 192 20.37 4.79 5.90
CA SER A 192 20.14 5.91 4.96
C SER A 192 21.32 6.10 4.02
N MET A 193 22.56 6.05 4.54
CA MET A 193 23.78 6.10 3.75
C MET A 193 23.87 4.92 2.77
N VAL A 194 23.72 3.68 3.27
CA VAL A 194 23.77 2.45 2.46
C VAL A 194 22.70 2.48 1.36
N ASN A 195 21.49 2.87 1.70
CA ASN A 195 20.38 3.00 0.76
C ASN A 195 20.66 4.02 -0.34
N ALA A 196 21.29 5.15 0.00
CA ALA A 196 21.69 6.15 -0.97
C ALA A 196 22.82 5.64 -1.89
N MET A 197 23.82 4.94 -1.35
CA MET A 197 24.92 4.38 -2.14
C MET A 197 24.44 3.31 -3.11
N ILE A 198 23.60 2.37 -2.65
CA ILE A 198 23.01 1.33 -3.50
C ILE A 198 22.09 1.93 -4.56
N LYS A 199 21.26 2.93 -4.20
CA LYS A 199 20.42 3.66 -5.16
C LYS A 199 21.24 4.33 -6.26
N ASN A 200 22.42 4.85 -5.95
CA ASN A 200 23.33 5.46 -6.93
C ASN A 200 24.21 4.44 -7.68
N GLY A 201 24.00 3.13 -7.47
CA GLY A 201 24.69 2.08 -8.20
C GLY A 201 26.13 1.83 -7.74
N CYS A 202 26.48 2.20 -6.50
CA CYS A 202 27.76 1.83 -5.91
C CYS A 202 27.87 0.30 -5.78
N ASP A 203 29.10 -0.21 -5.96
CA ASP A 203 29.39 -1.65 -5.81
C ASP A 203 29.02 -2.15 -4.39
N PRO A 204 28.19 -3.19 -4.23
CA PRO A 204 27.78 -3.70 -2.93
C PRO A 204 28.95 -4.11 -2.03
N MET A 205 30.04 -4.65 -2.58
CA MET A 205 31.24 -4.99 -1.79
C MET A 205 31.93 -3.74 -1.25
N PHE A 206 32.06 -2.70 -2.07
CA PHE A 206 32.56 -1.39 -1.63
C PHE A 206 31.69 -0.78 -0.52
N VAL A 207 30.37 -0.86 -0.64
CA VAL A 207 29.45 -0.36 0.39
C VAL A 207 29.59 -1.15 1.69
N GLU A 208 29.75 -2.47 1.61
CA GLU A 208 29.96 -3.34 2.77
C GLU A 208 31.27 -3.00 3.50
N ASP A 209 32.39 -2.86 2.79
CA ASP A 209 33.69 -2.45 3.37
C ASP A 209 33.59 -1.05 4.01
N THR A 210 32.89 -0.12 3.36
CA THR A 210 32.68 1.24 3.88
C THR A 210 31.92 1.22 5.21
N VAL A 211 30.86 0.42 5.32
CA VAL A 211 30.11 0.28 6.58
C VAL A 211 30.97 -0.37 7.65
N ASN A 212 31.72 -1.42 7.33
CA ASN A 212 32.63 -2.08 8.27
C ASN A 212 33.68 -1.12 8.84
N ARG A 213 34.24 -0.24 8.01
CA ARG A 213 35.17 0.81 8.46
C ARG A 213 34.49 1.86 9.33
N LEU A 214 33.28 2.28 8.96
CA LEU A 214 32.51 3.27 9.71
C LEU A 214 32.11 2.77 11.12
N THR A 215 31.80 1.48 11.24
CA THR A 215 31.33 0.88 12.50
C THR A 215 32.45 0.21 13.31
N LYS A 216 33.72 0.35 12.91
CA LYS A 216 34.86 -0.34 13.53
C LYS A 216 35.00 -0.04 15.03
N ASP A 217 34.74 1.20 15.42
CA ASP A 217 34.92 1.69 16.79
C ASP A 217 33.61 1.70 17.61
N TRP A 218 32.55 1.05 17.11
CA TRP A 218 31.25 1.01 17.79
C TRP A 218 31.16 -0.21 18.71
N GLU A 219 30.80 0.02 19.97
CA GLU A 219 30.48 -1.06 20.90
C GLU A 219 29.19 -1.78 20.48
N ASN A 220 29.16 -3.11 20.60
CA ASN A 220 27.99 -3.98 20.39
C ASN A 220 27.44 -4.05 18.93
N VAL A 221 28.29 -3.95 17.92
CA VAL A 221 27.87 -4.21 16.52
C VAL A 221 27.59 -5.70 16.32
N ILE A 222 26.41 -6.01 15.77
CA ILE A 222 25.99 -7.38 15.45
C ILE A 222 26.92 -7.97 14.37
N PRO A 223 27.30 -9.26 14.43
CA PRO A 223 27.98 -9.92 13.31
C PRO A 223 27.22 -9.72 11.99
N ASP A 224 27.94 -9.55 10.89
CA ASP A 224 27.38 -9.31 9.55
C ASP A 224 26.46 -8.08 9.42
N PHE A 225 26.54 -7.10 10.33
CA PHE A 225 25.72 -5.88 10.29
C PHE A 225 25.78 -5.17 8.93
N ALA A 226 26.98 -4.97 8.37
CA ALA A 226 27.16 -4.35 7.06
C ALA A 226 26.45 -5.13 5.95
N LYS A 227 26.66 -6.44 5.90
CA LYS A 227 26.04 -7.35 4.94
C LYS A 227 24.51 -7.33 5.04
N ILE A 228 23.95 -7.32 6.26
CA ILE A 228 22.50 -7.22 6.49
C ILE A 228 21.94 -5.92 5.92
N LYS A 229 22.62 -4.78 6.15
CA LYS A 229 22.17 -3.48 5.64
C LYS A 229 22.26 -3.39 4.12
N VAL A 230 23.35 -3.89 3.54
CA VAL A 230 23.53 -3.96 2.08
C VAL A 230 22.47 -4.86 1.46
N GLN A 231 22.22 -6.05 2.02
CA GLN A 231 21.14 -6.93 1.54
C GLN A 231 19.75 -6.31 1.69
N SER A 232 19.49 -5.58 2.77
CA SER A 232 18.22 -4.88 2.97
C SER A 232 18.01 -3.75 1.95
N ALA A 233 19.06 -2.99 1.63
CA ALA A 233 19.02 -1.97 0.59
C ALA A 233 18.92 -2.58 -0.81
N LEU A 234 19.68 -3.64 -1.09
CA LEU A 234 19.56 -4.41 -2.34
C LEU A 234 18.14 -4.93 -2.51
N LYS A 235 17.52 -5.58 -1.51
CA LYS A 235 16.12 -6.03 -1.59
C LYS A 235 15.12 -4.91 -1.93
N ARG A 236 15.42 -3.66 -1.56
CA ARG A 236 14.56 -2.50 -1.85
C ARG A 236 14.77 -1.93 -3.26
N HIS A 237 15.93 -2.22 -3.86
CA HIS A 237 16.31 -1.71 -5.19
C HIS A 237 16.55 -2.83 -6.22
N THR A 238 16.39 -4.10 -5.85
CA THR A 238 16.43 -5.24 -6.77
C THR A 238 15.12 -5.27 -7.54
N GLU A 239 15.24 -5.08 -8.86
CA GLU A 239 14.37 -5.33 -10.04
C GLU A 239 12.89 -5.75 -9.89
N ALA A 240 12.48 -6.38 -8.79
CA ALA A 240 11.09 -6.75 -8.50
C ALA A 240 10.14 -5.54 -8.38
N THR A 241 10.63 -4.37 -7.95
CA THR A 241 9.80 -3.16 -7.85
C THR A 241 9.48 -2.56 -9.21
N LEU A 242 10.48 -2.41 -10.10
CA LEU A 242 10.24 -1.77 -11.41
C LEU A 242 9.26 -2.56 -12.28
N VAL A 243 9.33 -3.90 -12.27
CA VAL A 243 8.39 -4.74 -13.03
C VAL A 243 6.97 -4.55 -12.52
N GLU A 244 6.80 -4.56 -11.20
CA GLU A 244 5.49 -4.43 -10.56
C GLU A 244 4.91 -3.01 -10.70
N ASP A 245 5.75 -1.98 -10.58
CA ASP A 245 5.38 -0.58 -10.78
C ASP A 245 4.93 -0.32 -12.23
N VAL A 246 5.67 -0.85 -13.22
CA VAL A 246 5.30 -0.74 -14.63
C VAL A 246 3.99 -1.49 -14.91
N LYS A 247 3.82 -2.69 -14.36
CA LYS A 247 2.56 -3.46 -14.52
C LYS A 247 1.37 -2.74 -13.92
N THR A 248 1.51 -2.25 -12.69
CA THR A 248 0.45 -1.51 -11.98
C THR A 248 0.06 -0.24 -12.74
N TRP A 249 1.06 0.50 -13.24
CA TRP A 249 0.81 1.67 -14.06
C TRP A 249 0.03 1.31 -15.34
N VAL A 250 0.45 0.25 -16.05
CA VAL A 250 -0.24 -0.23 -17.27
C VAL A 250 -1.67 -0.67 -16.97
N GLU A 251 -1.90 -1.38 -15.86
CA GLU A 251 -3.25 -1.77 -15.42
C GLU A 251 -4.16 -0.56 -15.18
N SER A 252 -3.63 0.53 -14.63
CA SER A 252 -4.37 1.77 -14.42
C SER A 252 -4.60 2.60 -15.69
N ALA A 253 -3.78 2.42 -16.73
CA ALA A 253 -3.86 3.23 -17.95
C ALA A 253 -5.16 2.96 -18.74
N HIS A 254 -5.82 4.01 -19.21
CA HIS A 254 -7.00 3.89 -20.07
C HIS A 254 -6.65 4.26 -21.51
N GLY A 255 -7.05 3.41 -22.47
CA GLY A 255 -6.77 3.63 -23.89
C GLY A 255 -5.31 3.39 -24.29
N ASP A 256 -4.85 4.17 -25.26
CA ASP A 256 -3.49 4.08 -25.81
C ASP A 256 -2.52 4.90 -24.96
N PHE A 257 -1.33 4.37 -24.73
CA PHE A 257 -0.30 5.06 -23.98
C PHE A 257 1.07 4.97 -24.65
N ILE A 258 1.96 5.88 -24.24
CA ILE A 258 3.33 5.97 -24.74
C ILE A 258 4.30 5.64 -23.60
N ALA A 259 5.36 4.89 -23.89
CA ALA A 259 6.37 4.51 -22.90
C ALA A 259 7.00 5.72 -22.18
N THR A 260 7.09 6.88 -22.84
CA THR A 260 7.57 8.13 -22.23
C THR A 260 6.71 8.61 -21.07
N SER A 261 5.40 8.35 -21.09
CA SER A 261 4.52 8.68 -19.96
C SER A 261 4.91 7.89 -18.72
N ILE A 262 5.22 6.60 -18.88
CA ILE A 262 5.72 5.73 -17.80
C ILE A 262 7.03 6.27 -17.23
N TYR A 263 7.94 6.73 -18.10
CA TYR A 263 9.22 7.27 -17.67
C TYR A 263 9.07 8.53 -16.81
N MET A 264 8.10 9.39 -17.15
CA MET A 264 7.82 10.63 -16.43
C MET A 264 7.13 10.34 -15.10
N ASP A 265 6.08 9.51 -15.11
CA ASP A 265 5.24 9.23 -13.95
C ASP A 265 5.99 8.43 -12.87
N LEU A 266 6.79 7.44 -13.29
CA LEU A 266 7.63 6.65 -12.39
C LEU A 266 9.02 7.26 -12.16
N GLN A 267 9.30 8.44 -12.72
CA GLN A 267 10.59 9.16 -12.62
C GLN A 267 11.81 8.27 -12.94
N LEU A 268 11.70 7.47 -14.01
CA LEU A 268 12.69 6.44 -14.35
C LEU A 268 14.02 7.05 -14.80
N SER A 269 15.11 6.54 -14.22
CA SER A 269 16.45 6.89 -14.64
C SER A 269 16.74 6.42 -16.06
N ILE A 270 17.80 6.95 -16.69
CA ILE A 270 18.21 6.55 -18.04
C ILE A 270 18.47 5.03 -18.13
N ARG A 271 18.98 4.43 -17.05
CA ARG A 271 19.26 3.00 -16.96
C ARG A 271 17.97 2.18 -16.91
N ASP A 272 16.98 2.65 -16.17
CA ASP A 272 15.69 1.97 -15.97
C ASP A 272 14.79 2.02 -17.19
N ARG A 273 14.94 3.04 -18.06
CA ARG A 273 14.18 3.13 -19.33
C ARG A 273 14.42 1.93 -20.24
N LYS A 274 15.65 1.41 -20.28
CA LYS A 274 15.98 0.22 -21.07
C LYS A 274 15.28 -1.01 -20.50
N THR A 275 15.26 -1.15 -19.17
CA THR A 275 14.57 -2.23 -18.46
C THR A 275 13.06 -2.14 -18.65
N CYS A 276 12.46 -0.95 -18.53
CA CYS A 276 11.05 -0.70 -18.80
C CYS A 276 10.68 -1.08 -20.24
N THR A 277 11.51 -0.72 -21.23
CA THR A 277 11.29 -1.13 -22.63
C THR A 277 11.27 -2.66 -22.76
N GLN A 278 12.19 -3.38 -22.09
CA GLN A 278 12.21 -4.85 -22.10
C GLN A 278 10.96 -5.45 -21.42
N ILE A 279 10.49 -4.86 -20.33
CA ILE A 279 9.26 -5.28 -19.63
C ILE A 279 8.06 -5.16 -20.57
N LEU A 280 7.89 -4.01 -21.24
CA LEU A 280 6.80 -3.80 -22.18
C LEU A 280 6.86 -4.77 -23.37
N SER A 281 8.06 -5.04 -23.91
CA SER A 281 8.23 -6.06 -24.96
C SER A 281 7.83 -7.46 -24.50
N ARG A 282 8.12 -7.84 -23.24
CA ARG A 282 7.68 -9.12 -22.67
C ARG A 282 6.16 -9.19 -22.53
N MET A 283 5.51 -8.10 -22.11
CA MET A 283 4.05 -8.03 -22.00
C MET A 283 3.36 -8.12 -23.38
N VAL A 284 3.98 -7.56 -24.43
CA VAL A 284 3.52 -7.76 -25.81
C VAL A 284 3.64 -9.22 -26.23
N ASN A 285 4.78 -9.86 -25.96
CA ASN A 285 4.97 -11.29 -26.27
C ASN A 285 4.02 -12.22 -25.48
N ALA A 286 3.61 -11.82 -24.28
CA ALA A 286 2.62 -12.53 -23.47
C ALA A 286 1.17 -12.31 -23.95
N GLY A 287 0.94 -11.38 -24.89
CA GLY A 287 -0.38 -11.04 -25.40
C GLY A 287 -1.23 -10.24 -24.41
N GLU A 288 -0.60 -9.54 -23.46
CA GLU A 288 -1.23 -8.60 -22.54
C GLU A 288 -1.35 -7.19 -23.17
N LEU A 289 -0.38 -6.84 -24.02
CA LEU A 289 -0.29 -5.58 -24.75
C LEU A 289 -0.19 -5.80 -26.27
N GLU A 290 -0.62 -4.82 -27.05
CA GLU A 290 -0.41 -4.74 -28.49
C GLU A 290 0.14 -3.35 -28.90
N HIS A 291 0.75 -3.27 -30.08
CA HIS A 291 1.23 -2.01 -30.61
C HIS A 291 0.07 -1.16 -31.14
N ALA A 292 -0.17 -0.02 -30.51
CA ALA A 292 -1.27 0.88 -30.88
C ALA A 292 -0.99 1.67 -32.17
N SER A 293 0.28 1.80 -32.58
CA SER A 293 0.67 2.49 -33.81
C SER A 293 1.95 1.92 -34.42
N ARG A 294 2.31 2.38 -35.62
CA ARG A 294 3.60 2.06 -36.27
C ARG A 294 4.80 2.78 -35.62
N LYS A 295 4.56 3.69 -34.67
CA LYS A 295 5.63 4.40 -33.95
C LYS A 295 6.07 3.59 -32.74
N ASN A 296 7.38 3.51 -32.53
CA ASN A 296 7.96 2.83 -31.38
C ASN A 296 7.49 3.45 -30.06
N GLY A 297 7.23 2.59 -29.07
CA GLY A 297 6.85 3.01 -27.73
C GLY A 297 5.37 3.29 -27.52
N HIS A 298 4.51 3.03 -28.51
CA HIS A 298 3.05 3.16 -28.39
C HIS A 298 2.39 1.80 -28.15
N TYR A 299 1.61 1.68 -27.08
CA TYR A 299 1.00 0.44 -26.63
C TYR A 299 -0.48 0.62 -26.28
N ARG A 300 -1.25 -0.46 -26.42
CA ARG A 300 -2.64 -0.60 -25.99
C ARG A 300 -2.81 -1.91 -25.24
N LYS A 301 -3.68 -1.94 -24.22
CA LYS A 301 -4.05 -3.17 -23.51
C LYS A 301 -4.99 -4.05 -24.33
N VAL A 302 -4.72 -5.36 -24.32
CA VAL A 302 -5.60 -6.36 -24.95
C VAL A 302 -6.73 -6.70 -23.97
N CYS A 303 -7.93 -6.16 -24.19
CA CYS A 303 -9.09 -6.50 -23.38
C CYS A 303 -9.75 -7.78 -23.89
N LYS A 304 -9.67 -8.87 -23.10
CA LYS A 304 -10.32 -10.16 -23.41
C LYS A 304 -11.70 -10.31 -22.76
N ILE A 305 -12.13 -9.31 -21.99
CA ILE A 305 -13.42 -9.34 -21.29
C ILE A 305 -14.52 -9.00 -22.28
N VAL A 306 -15.28 -10.01 -22.70
CA VAL A 306 -16.51 -9.83 -23.47
C VAL A 306 -17.64 -9.67 -22.45
N THR A 307 -18.17 -8.46 -22.30
CA THR A 307 -19.38 -8.25 -21.50
C THR A 307 -20.55 -8.91 -22.22
N ARG A 308 -21.19 -9.89 -21.58
CA ARG A 308 -22.35 -10.57 -22.16
C ARG A 308 -23.51 -9.59 -22.22
N MET A 309 -24.03 -9.34 -23.42
CA MET A 309 -25.15 -8.42 -23.62
C MET A 309 -26.41 -8.95 -22.93
N ASP A 310 -26.97 -8.17 -22.00
CA ASP A 310 -28.27 -8.46 -21.40
C ASP A 310 -29.39 -7.99 -22.32
N TRP A 311 -29.83 -8.90 -23.19
CA TRP A 311 -30.90 -8.64 -24.14
C TRP A 311 -32.30 -8.71 -23.50
N ARG A 312 -32.45 -9.21 -22.26
CA ARG A 312 -33.75 -9.40 -21.61
C ARG A 312 -34.26 -8.14 -20.90
N SER A 313 -33.36 -7.26 -20.46
CA SER A 313 -33.70 -5.99 -19.82
C SER A 313 -33.94 -4.84 -20.80
N VAL A 314 -33.90 -5.11 -22.11
CA VAL A 314 -34.09 -4.07 -23.14
C VAL A 314 -35.52 -3.56 -23.10
N LYS A 315 -35.68 -2.26 -22.84
CA LYS A 315 -36.97 -1.58 -22.92
C LYS A 315 -37.51 -1.62 -24.37
N PRO A 316 -38.67 -2.22 -24.62
CA PRO A 316 -39.22 -2.45 -25.96
C PRO A 316 -39.89 -1.22 -26.61
N PHE A 317 -39.76 -0.01 -26.06
CA PHE A 317 -40.45 1.18 -26.59
C PHE A 317 -39.54 2.42 -26.76
N GLU A 318 -38.24 2.31 -26.49
CA GLU A 318 -37.28 3.42 -26.67
C GLU A 318 -36.42 3.16 -27.90
N TYR A 319 -36.87 3.51 -29.10
CA TYR A 319 -36.10 3.32 -30.34
C TYR A 319 -35.63 4.64 -30.93
N TYR A 320 -34.56 4.56 -31.71
CA TYR A 320 -34.10 5.67 -32.52
C TYR A 320 -34.86 5.65 -33.84
N ASP A 321 -35.65 6.70 -34.07
CA ASP A 321 -36.48 6.84 -35.27
C ASP A 321 -35.62 7.18 -36.48
N ILE A 322 -35.00 6.17 -37.09
CA ILE A 322 -34.19 6.29 -38.30
C ILE A 322 -34.75 5.38 -39.39
N LYS A 323 -35.03 5.97 -40.55
CA LYS A 323 -35.56 5.29 -41.72
C LYS A 323 -34.43 4.77 -42.60
N PHE A 324 -34.60 3.57 -43.10
CA PHE A 324 -33.68 2.94 -44.04
C PHE A 324 -34.34 2.71 -45.39
N PRO A 325 -33.59 2.78 -46.50
CA PRO A 325 -34.03 2.28 -47.80
C PRO A 325 -34.55 0.84 -47.68
N MET A 326 -35.50 0.47 -48.55
CA MET A 326 -36.08 -0.87 -48.62
C MET A 326 -36.84 -1.33 -47.35
N GLY A 327 -37.23 -0.41 -46.46
CA GLY A 327 -38.04 -0.77 -45.28
C GLY A 327 -37.28 -1.54 -44.20
N ILE A 328 -35.94 -1.52 -44.22
CA ILE A 328 -35.12 -2.30 -43.26
C ILE A 328 -35.41 -1.87 -41.80
N HIS A 329 -35.77 -0.61 -41.59
CA HIS A 329 -36.15 -0.06 -40.28
C HIS A 329 -37.41 -0.70 -39.67
N ASP A 330 -38.27 -1.31 -40.49
CA ASP A 330 -39.45 -2.03 -40.02
C ASP A 330 -39.11 -3.45 -39.55
N MET A 331 -37.93 -3.97 -39.92
CA MET A 331 -37.50 -5.33 -39.61
C MET A 331 -36.67 -5.41 -38.32
N VAL A 332 -36.05 -4.31 -37.91
CA VAL A 332 -35.13 -4.28 -36.76
C VAL A 332 -35.29 -3.03 -35.92
N ASN A 333 -35.19 -3.22 -34.61
CA ASN A 333 -35.26 -2.14 -33.63
C ASN A 333 -33.88 -1.51 -33.41
N ILE A 334 -33.73 -0.23 -33.75
CA ILE A 334 -32.45 0.50 -33.68
C ILE A 334 -32.42 1.39 -32.43
N LYS A 335 -31.32 1.38 -31.69
CA LYS A 335 -31.04 2.26 -30.54
C LYS A 335 -30.00 3.32 -30.91
N LYS A 336 -30.00 4.45 -30.18
CA LYS A 336 -29.04 5.56 -30.39
C LYS A 336 -27.56 5.15 -30.31
N THR A 337 -27.23 4.14 -29.53
CA THR A 337 -25.86 3.66 -29.32
C THR A 337 -25.42 2.61 -30.34
N ASN A 338 -26.30 2.18 -31.25
CA ASN A 338 -25.91 1.19 -32.24
C ASN A 338 -24.95 1.78 -33.27
N ILE A 339 -23.94 0.99 -33.61
CA ILE A 339 -23.07 1.22 -34.76
C ILE A 339 -23.58 0.34 -35.89
N ILE A 340 -23.92 0.94 -37.03
CA ILE A 340 -24.41 0.23 -38.21
C ILE A 340 -23.33 0.26 -39.28
N ILE A 341 -22.92 -0.91 -39.74
CA ILE A 341 -21.85 -1.09 -40.73
C ILE A 341 -22.48 -1.54 -42.05
N ILE A 342 -22.36 -0.72 -43.10
CA ILE A 342 -22.77 -1.08 -44.47
C ILE A 342 -21.55 -1.64 -45.20
N ALA A 343 -21.44 -2.97 -45.26
CA ALA A 343 -20.36 -3.68 -45.93
C ALA A 343 -20.77 -4.21 -47.30
N GLY A 344 -19.82 -4.28 -48.24
CA GLY A 344 -20.05 -4.78 -49.60
C GLY A 344 -18.86 -4.54 -50.53
N SER A 345 -18.84 -5.21 -51.68
CA SER A 345 -17.78 -5.09 -52.69
C SER A 345 -17.69 -3.70 -53.31
N SER A 346 -16.63 -3.44 -54.09
CA SER A 346 -16.49 -2.17 -54.83
C SER A 346 -17.70 -1.96 -55.75
N ASN A 347 -18.17 -0.71 -55.86
CA ASN A 347 -19.36 -0.31 -56.64
C ASN A 347 -20.71 -0.92 -56.22
N ALA A 348 -20.82 -1.58 -55.06
CA ALA A 348 -22.08 -2.12 -54.54
C ALA A 348 -23.10 -1.05 -54.05
N GLY A 349 -22.92 0.23 -54.41
CA GLY A 349 -23.86 1.30 -54.06
C GLY A 349 -23.84 1.75 -52.59
N LYS A 350 -22.84 1.36 -51.79
CA LYS A 350 -22.74 1.70 -50.35
C LYS A 350 -22.92 3.20 -50.07
N THR A 351 -22.19 4.04 -50.78
CA THR A 351 -22.27 5.51 -50.63
C THR A 351 -23.67 6.04 -50.95
N ALA A 352 -24.29 5.55 -52.03
CA ALA A 352 -25.65 5.93 -52.41
C ALA A 352 -26.67 5.51 -51.34
N MET A 353 -26.51 4.33 -50.74
CA MET A 353 -27.34 3.89 -49.62
C MET A 353 -27.20 4.83 -48.41
N THR A 354 -25.97 5.18 -48.01
CA THR A 354 -25.73 6.11 -46.89
C THR A 354 -26.29 7.51 -47.15
N MET A 355 -26.15 8.02 -48.39
CA MET A 355 -26.75 9.30 -48.78
C MET A 355 -28.27 9.25 -48.77
N ASN A 356 -28.88 8.17 -49.25
CA ASN A 356 -30.33 8.00 -49.17
C ASN A 356 -30.82 7.93 -47.72
N ILE A 357 -30.09 7.26 -46.82
CA ILE A 357 -30.40 7.26 -45.39
C ILE A 357 -30.37 8.69 -44.83
N ALA A 358 -29.36 9.49 -45.17
CA ALA A 358 -29.29 10.89 -44.75
C ALA A 358 -30.49 11.71 -45.27
N VAL A 359 -30.84 11.57 -46.55
CA VAL A 359 -31.97 12.27 -47.18
C VAL A 359 -33.32 11.86 -46.57
N MET A 360 -33.51 10.58 -46.27
CA MET A 360 -34.75 10.06 -45.67
C MET A 360 -34.94 10.50 -44.21
N ASN A 361 -33.90 11.03 -43.56
CA ASN A 361 -33.90 11.38 -42.14
C ASN A 361 -33.42 12.83 -41.88
N PRO A 362 -34.08 13.85 -42.43
CA PRO A 362 -33.67 15.25 -42.30
C PRO A 362 -33.71 15.76 -40.85
N GLN A 363 -34.44 15.08 -39.97
CA GLN A 363 -34.52 15.40 -38.54
C GLN A 363 -33.22 15.11 -37.76
N HIS A 364 -32.29 14.33 -38.34
CA HIS A 364 -31.06 13.95 -37.68
C HIS A 364 -29.85 14.70 -38.24
N PRO A 365 -28.93 15.18 -37.39
CA PRO A 365 -27.71 15.81 -37.86
C PRO A 365 -26.82 14.77 -38.55
N VAL A 366 -26.33 15.12 -39.74
CA VAL A 366 -25.41 14.29 -40.52
C VAL A 366 -24.03 14.91 -40.47
N THR A 367 -23.06 14.16 -39.96
CA THR A 367 -21.64 14.52 -40.01
C THR A 367 -20.94 13.57 -40.97
N TYR A 368 -20.39 14.10 -42.05
CA TYR A 368 -19.58 13.37 -43.01
C TYR A 368 -18.10 13.70 -42.74
N LEU A 369 -17.33 12.71 -42.32
CA LEU A 369 -15.92 12.84 -41.94
C LEU A 369 -14.97 12.38 -43.05
#